data_AF-A0A928HDM2-F1
#
_entry.id   AF-A0A928HDM2-F1
#
_cell.length_a   1.000
_cell.length_b   1.000
_cell.length_c   1.000
_cell.angle_alpha   90.00
_cell.angle_beta   90.00
_cell.angle_gamma   90.00
#
_symmetry.space_group_name_H-M   'P 1'
#
loop_
_entity.id
_entity.type
_entity.pdbx_description
1 polymer ?
#
loop_
_entity_poly.entity_id
_entity_poly.type
_entity_poly.pdbx_seq_one_letter_code
_entity_poly.pdbx_strand_id
1 'polypeptide(L)'
;MKATKILYICIITILAFVIQSCTGISYSVPQQKPIVSTINGTSQQIMITNYGYYLFNCIPLGSGGNANNSFELFSDKVSLKEVMNSFNEQCKELGVSEFSNLQTEKSSTCFFDWCPFVSTFGIYWYKEIQLSATIKNINQKSTKAE
;
A
#
# COMPACT_ATOMS: atom_id res chain seq x y z
N MET A 1 -12.20 47.32 26.93
CA MET A 1 -11.02 46.42 26.99
C MET A 1 -11.33 44.93 27.22
N LYS A 2 -12.45 44.54 27.85
CA LYS A 2 -12.81 43.11 28.05
C LYS A 2 -13.39 42.43 26.80
N ALA A 3 -14.21 43.13 26.01
CA ALA A 3 -14.83 42.57 24.80
C ALA A 3 -13.81 42.16 23.72
N THR A 4 -12.73 42.93 23.56
CA THR A 4 -11.66 42.64 22.59
C THR A 4 -10.89 41.37 22.94
N LYS A 5 -10.64 41.10 24.24
CA LYS A 5 -9.96 39.87 24.68
C LYS A 5 -10.81 38.62 24.46
N ILE A 6 -12.12 38.72 24.67
CA ILE A 6 -13.07 37.61 24.42
C ILE A 6 -13.12 37.31 22.92
N LEU A 7 -13.16 38.35 22.08
CA LEU A 7 -13.14 38.19 20.62
C LEU A 7 -11.86 37.48 20.13
N TYR A 8 -10.69 37.86 20.64
CA TYR A 8 -9.42 37.20 20.30
C TYR A 8 -9.40 35.72 20.72
N ILE A 9 -9.91 35.40 21.91
CA ILE A 9 -10.01 34.02 22.39
C ILE A 9 -10.94 33.20 21.50
N CYS A 10 -12.10 33.75 21.13
CA CYS A 10 -13.04 33.10 20.20
C CYS A 10 -12.46 32.89 18.81
N ILE A 11 -11.69 33.85 18.27
CA ILE A 11 -11.04 33.70 16.97
C ILE A 11 -9.97 32.60 17.04
N ILE A 12 -9.17 32.56 18.09
CA ILE A 12 -8.13 31.53 18.27
C ILE A 12 -8.75 30.14 18.43
N THR A 13 -9.86 30.00 19.18
CA THR A 13 -10.54 28.71 19.31
C THR A 13 -11.23 28.27 18.03
N ILE A 14 -11.85 29.19 17.28
CA ILE A 14 -12.41 28.87 15.95
C ILE A 14 -11.29 28.46 14.98
N LEU A 15 -10.15 29.15 14.97
CA LEU A 15 -9.00 28.77 14.14
C LEU A 15 -8.48 27.38 14.53
N ALA A 16 -8.40 27.08 15.83
CA ALA A 16 -7.99 25.77 16.34
C ALA A 16 -8.96 24.65 15.95
N PHE A 17 -10.29 24.90 16.01
CA PHE A 17 -11.31 23.94 15.58
C PHE A 17 -11.31 23.72 14.06
N VAL A 18 -11.05 24.77 13.26
CA VAL A 18 -10.98 24.66 11.79
C VAL A 18 -9.73 23.89 11.37
N ILE A 19 -8.60 24.07 12.04
CA ILE A 19 -7.36 23.34 11.76
C ILE A 19 -7.45 21.86 12.21
N GLN A 20 -8.15 21.56 13.30
CA GLN A 20 -8.36 20.17 13.77
C GLN A 20 -9.33 19.35 12.89
N SER A 21 -10.19 20.01 12.10
CA SER A 21 -11.17 19.33 11.24
C SER A 21 -10.61 18.84 9.90
N CYS A 22 -9.32 19.08 9.60
CA CYS A 22 -8.70 18.75 8.31
C CYS A 22 -7.79 17.50 8.35
N THR A 23 -7.85 16.70 9.42
CA THR A 23 -7.09 15.44 9.48
C THR A 23 -7.73 14.41 8.56
N GLY A 24 -7.18 14.26 7.36
CA GLY A 24 -7.61 13.28 6.38
C GLY A 24 -6.55 12.21 6.18
N ILE A 25 -6.95 10.95 6.19
CA ILE A 25 -6.11 9.83 5.76
C ILE A 25 -6.61 9.43 4.38
N SER A 26 -5.78 9.59 3.36
CA SER A 26 -6.02 9.01 2.05
C SER A 26 -5.19 7.75 1.92
N TYR A 27 -5.82 6.63 1.59
CA TYR A 27 -5.13 5.37 1.38
C TYR A 27 -5.64 4.66 0.15
N SER A 28 -4.77 3.83 -0.40
CA SER A 28 -5.11 2.87 -1.44
C SER A 28 -4.16 1.68 -1.31
N VAL A 29 -4.73 0.49 -1.39
CA VAL A 29 -3.98 -0.79 -1.40
C VAL A 29 -4.36 -1.53 -2.68
N PRO A 30 -3.74 -1.20 -3.81
CA PRO A 30 -3.94 -1.94 -5.04
C PRO A 30 -3.13 -3.23 -5.03
N GLN A 31 -3.83 -4.36 -5.11
CA GLN A 31 -3.25 -5.60 -5.57
C GLN A 31 -3.33 -5.63 -7.10
N GLN A 32 -2.19 -5.73 -7.78
CA GLN A 32 -2.21 -5.99 -9.22
C GLN A 32 -2.49 -7.47 -9.45
N LYS A 33 -3.32 -7.76 -10.47
CA LYS A 33 -3.52 -9.15 -10.92
C LYS A 33 -2.17 -9.76 -11.31
N PRO A 34 -1.94 -11.05 -11.03
CA PRO A 34 -0.73 -11.73 -11.48
C PRO A 34 -0.55 -11.58 -12.99
N ILE A 35 0.63 -11.12 -13.40
CA ILE A 35 1.02 -11.04 -14.80
C ILE A 35 1.75 -12.33 -15.14
N VAL A 36 1.24 -13.07 -16.12
CA VAL A 36 1.83 -14.30 -16.61
C VAL A 36 2.39 -14.05 -18.01
N SER A 37 3.70 -14.16 -18.17
CA SER A 37 4.38 -14.00 -19.46
C SER A 37 5.08 -15.30 -19.87
N THR A 38 5.01 -15.67 -21.15
CA THR A 38 5.73 -16.85 -21.65
C THR A 38 7.19 -16.47 -21.90
N ILE A 39 8.12 -17.15 -21.22
CA ILE A 39 9.56 -16.98 -21.46
C ILE A 39 9.97 -17.86 -22.64
N ASN A 40 9.63 -19.15 -22.58
CA ASN A 40 9.85 -20.17 -23.61
C ASN A 40 8.63 -21.09 -23.67
N GLY A 41 8.47 -21.91 -24.72
CA GLY A 41 7.27 -22.76 -24.94
C GLY A 41 6.91 -23.77 -23.84
N THR A 42 7.71 -23.88 -22.78
CA THR A 42 7.46 -24.73 -21.60
C THR A 42 7.61 -23.99 -20.26
N SER A 43 8.09 -22.73 -20.29
CA SER A 43 8.41 -21.95 -19.08
C SER A 43 7.73 -20.59 -19.13
N GLN A 44 7.01 -20.25 -18.06
CA GLN A 44 6.32 -18.97 -17.92
C GLN A 44 6.87 -18.22 -16.70
N GLN A 45 6.83 -16.89 -16.73
CA GLN A 45 7.12 -16.05 -15.59
C GLN A 45 5.79 -15.60 -14.97
N ILE A 46 5.69 -15.70 -13.65
CA ILE A 46 4.64 -15.04 -12.88
C ILE A 46 5.26 -13.84 -12.18
N MET A 47 4.65 -12.68 -12.36
CA MET A 47 4.98 -11.46 -11.62
C MET A 47 3.76 -10.95 -10.87
N ILE A 48 3.91 -10.69 -9.58
CA ILE A 48 2.84 -10.19 -8.71
C ILE A 48 3.37 -8.99 -7.94
N THR A 49 2.62 -7.91 -7.97
CA THR A 49 2.94 -6.67 -7.27
C THR A 49 1.78 -6.29 -6.36
N ASN A 50 2.08 -6.14 -5.07
CA ASN A 50 1.18 -5.55 -4.09
C ASN A 50 1.84 -4.29 -3.56
N TYR A 51 1.16 -3.16 -3.68
CA TYR A 51 1.63 -1.91 -3.14
C TYR A 51 0.52 -1.21 -2.37
N GLY A 52 0.92 -0.30 -1.49
CA GLY A 52 0.01 0.50 -0.72
C GLY A 52 0.65 1.84 -0.41
N TYR A 53 -0.18 2.87 -0.38
CA TYR A 53 0.24 4.19 0.09
C TYR A 53 -0.75 4.75 1.10
N TYR A 54 -0.22 5.51 2.04
CA TYR A 54 -0.97 6.31 2.99
C TYR A 54 -0.44 7.74 2.95
N LEU A 55 -1.35 8.68 2.76
CA LEU A 55 -1.10 10.10 2.93
C LEU A 55 -1.85 10.56 4.16
N PHE A 56 -1.11 11.06 5.13
CA PHE A 56 -1.67 11.66 6.34
C PHE A 56 -1.60 13.17 6.22
N ASN A 57 -2.75 13.81 6.04
CA ASN A 57 -2.85 15.28 6.06
C ASN A 57 -2.94 15.77 7.50
N CYS A 58 -2.07 16.69 7.90
CA CYS A 58 -2.09 17.33 9.21
C CYS A 58 -2.16 16.35 10.39
N ILE A 59 -1.15 15.48 10.58
CA ILE A 59 -1.06 14.72 11.83
C ILE A 59 -0.78 15.71 12.98
N PRO A 60 -1.62 15.80 14.02
CA PRO A 60 -1.27 16.57 15.19
C PRO A 60 0.01 15.99 15.78
N LEU A 61 1.09 16.79 15.81
CA LEU A 61 2.34 16.42 16.47
C LEU A 61 2.02 15.98 17.90
N GLY A 62 2.18 14.68 18.19
CA GLY A 62 1.84 14.07 19.48
C GLY A 62 0.66 13.09 19.48
N SER A 63 -0.05 12.88 18.36
CA SER A 63 -1.02 11.79 18.24
C SER A 63 -0.32 10.47 17.95
N GLY A 64 0.29 9.89 18.98
CA GLY A 64 0.85 8.55 18.96
C GLY A 64 0.80 8.01 20.38
N GLY A 65 -0.13 7.09 20.64
CA GLY A 65 -0.33 6.53 21.96
C GLY A 65 -0.28 5.03 21.91
N ASN A 66 0.71 4.42 22.56
CA ASN A 66 0.61 3.05 23.05
C ASN A 66 -0.04 3.11 24.45
N ALA A 67 -1.26 3.64 24.50
CA ALA A 67 -2.03 3.84 25.73
C ALA A 67 -3.27 2.94 25.69
N ASN A 68 -3.74 2.49 26.86
CA ASN A 68 -5.00 1.75 26.94
C ASN A 68 -6.11 2.60 26.29
N ASN A 69 -6.86 2.01 25.36
CA ASN A 69 -7.87 2.66 24.50
C ASN A 69 -7.33 3.55 23.35
N SER A 70 -6.09 3.36 22.90
CA SER A 70 -5.62 3.93 21.63
C SER A 70 -6.35 3.30 20.43
N PHE A 71 -6.56 4.07 19.37
CA PHE A 71 -7.06 3.59 18.08
C PHE A 71 -5.95 3.57 17.03
N GLU A 72 -5.95 2.55 16.17
CA GLU A 72 -5.03 2.43 15.05
C GLU A 72 -5.41 3.44 13.95
N LEU A 73 -4.50 4.36 13.61
CA LEU A 73 -4.72 5.35 12.56
C LEU A 73 -4.63 4.72 11.16
N PHE A 74 -3.76 3.73 10.98
CA PHE A 74 -3.64 2.95 9.76
C PHE A 74 -3.04 1.58 10.05
N SER A 75 -3.39 0.60 9.22
CA SER A 75 -2.87 -0.76 9.30
C SER A 75 -2.15 -1.12 8.02
N ASP A 76 -0.90 -1.59 8.14
CA ASP A 76 -0.11 -2.06 6.99
C ASP A 76 -0.66 -3.40 6.49
N LYS A 77 -1.40 -3.33 5.38
CA LYS A 77 -1.93 -4.52 4.69
C LYS A 77 -0.98 -5.07 3.62
N VAL A 78 0.08 -4.34 3.26
CA VAL A 78 1.02 -4.76 2.21
C VAL A 78 1.96 -5.80 2.79
N SER A 79 1.63 -7.07 2.63
CA SER A 79 2.37 -8.18 3.22
C SER A 79 2.85 -9.21 2.18
N LEU A 80 4.02 -9.80 2.45
CA LEU A 80 4.54 -10.90 1.63
C LEU A 80 3.58 -12.10 1.66
N LYS A 81 2.85 -12.29 2.77
CA LYS A 81 1.87 -13.37 2.92
C LYS A 81 0.75 -13.25 1.88
N GLU A 82 0.20 -12.05 1.68
CA GLU A 82 -0.82 -11.82 0.66
C GLU A 82 -0.28 -12.10 -0.74
N VAL A 83 0.92 -11.59 -1.06
CA VAL A 83 1.55 -11.81 -2.37
C VAL A 83 1.81 -13.30 -2.63
N MET A 84 2.29 -14.04 -1.63
CA MET A 84 2.50 -15.48 -1.71
C MET A 84 1.18 -16.25 -1.84
N ASN A 85 0.10 -15.80 -1.20
CA ASN A 85 -1.22 -16.42 -1.35
C ASN A 85 -1.72 -16.27 -2.79
N SER A 86 -1.66 -15.07 -3.37
CA SER A 86 -2.01 -14.83 -4.78
C SER A 86 -1.12 -15.64 -5.73
N PHE A 87 0.17 -15.80 -5.42
CA PHE A 87 1.08 -16.65 -6.19
C PHE A 87 0.63 -18.12 -6.16
N ASN A 88 0.31 -18.65 -4.98
CA ASN A 88 -0.13 -20.03 -4.82
C ASN A 88 -1.48 -20.30 -5.49
N GLU A 89 -2.41 -19.34 -5.44
CA GLU A 89 -3.68 -19.42 -6.17
C GLU A 89 -3.43 -19.46 -7.68
N GLN A 90 -2.59 -18.57 -8.21
CA GLN A 90 -2.26 -18.56 -9.62
C GLN A 90 -1.56 -19.85 -10.09
N CYS A 91 -0.66 -20.41 -9.27
CA CYS A 91 -0.01 -21.68 -9.57
C CYS A 91 -1.01 -22.85 -9.61
N LYS A 92 -2.02 -22.85 -8.73
CA LYS A 92 -3.10 -23.85 -8.73
C LYS A 92 -3.96 -23.73 -9.98
N GLU A 93 -4.35 -22.51 -10.37
CA GLU A 93 -5.13 -22.28 -11.58
C GLU A 93 -4.39 -22.73 -12.85
N LEU A 94 -3.08 -22.54 -12.89
CA LEU A 94 -2.24 -22.92 -14.02
C LEU A 94 -1.78 -24.39 -13.99
N GLY A 95 -2.12 -25.15 -12.94
CA GLY A 95 -1.71 -26.55 -12.79
C GLY A 95 -0.19 -26.74 -12.75
N VAL A 96 0.53 -25.81 -12.12
CA VAL A 96 2.00 -25.82 -12.03
C VAL A 96 2.46 -26.89 -11.04
N SER A 97 3.35 -27.78 -11.48
CA SER A 97 3.98 -28.79 -10.61
C SER A 97 5.28 -28.32 -9.98
N GLU A 98 5.99 -27.40 -10.65
CA GLU A 98 7.31 -26.92 -10.21
C GLU A 98 7.47 -25.42 -10.52
N PHE A 99 8.03 -24.69 -9.55
CA PHE A 99 8.49 -23.32 -9.71
C PHE A 99 9.95 -23.20 -9.30
N SER A 100 10.64 -22.23 -9.89
CA SER A 100 12.06 -21.95 -9.69
C SER A 100 12.32 -20.45 -9.77
N ASN A 101 13.51 -20.02 -9.33
CA ASN A 101 13.92 -18.62 -9.36
C ASN A 101 12.92 -17.66 -8.69
N LEU A 102 12.39 -18.06 -7.53
CA LEU A 102 11.54 -17.20 -6.72
C LEU A 102 12.38 -16.03 -6.20
N GLN A 103 12.06 -14.82 -6.66
CA GLN A 103 12.66 -13.57 -6.23
C GLN A 103 11.59 -12.70 -5.61
N THR A 104 11.94 -12.04 -4.51
CA THR A 104 11.07 -11.08 -3.84
C THR A 104 11.80 -9.78 -3.64
N GLU A 105 11.21 -8.69 -4.08
CA GLU A 105 11.71 -7.34 -3.82
C GLU A 105 10.76 -6.61 -2.88
N LYS A 106 11.31 -5.89 -1.91
CA LYS A 106 10.56 -5.14 -0.91
C LYS A 106 11.09 -3.73 -0.88
N SER A 107 10.22 -2.77 -1.15
CA SER A 107 10.50 -1.35 -1.03
C SER A 107 9.57 -0.74 0.00
N SER A 108 10.11 0.10 0.88
CA SER A 108 9.29 0.87 1.81
C SER A 108 9.93 2.23 2.03
N THR A 109 9.11 3.27 1.94
CA THR A 109 9.54 4.64 2.20
C THR A 109 8.54 5.30 3.13
N CYS A 110 9.06 6.09 4.07
CA CYS A 110 8.28 6.94 4.94
C CYS A 110 9.01 8.26 5.01
N PHE A 111 8.38 9.33 4.54
CA PHE A 111 8.98 10.65 4.59
C PHE A 111 7.92 11.71 4.89
N PHE A 112 8.38 12.77 5.55
CA PHE A 112 7.59 13.96 5.79
C PHE A 112 7.88 14.93 4.65
N ASP A 113 6.86 15.26 3.87
CA ASP A 113 7.01 16.19 2.74
C ASP A 113 5.75 17.02 2.54
N TRP A 114 5.92 18.16 1.88
CA TRP A 114 4.84 19.05 1.49
C TRP A 114 4.06 18.41 0.35
N CYS A 115 2.82 17.97 0.59
CA CYS A 115 2.04 17.30 -0.45
C CYS A 115 1.54 18.32 -1.48
N PRO A 116 1.99 18.28 -2.75
CA PRO A 116 1.69 19.33 -3.72
C PRO A 116 0.23 19.34 -4.17
N PHE A 117 -0.50 18.22 -4.04
CA PHE A 117 -1.88 18.10 -4.51
C PHE A 117 -2.93 18.65 -3.54
N VAL A 118 -2.59 18.72 -2.25
CA VAL A 118 -3.51 19.18 -1.20
C VAL A 118 -2.97 20.40 -0.44
N SER A 119 -1.77 20.89 -0.76
CA SER A 119 -1.13 22.04 -0.11
C SER A 119 -1.03 21.91 1.43
N THR A 120 -0.85 20.69 1.92
CA THR A 120 -0.72 20.37 3.35
C THR A 120 0.59 19.64 3.62
N PHE A 121 1.16 19.89 4.80
CA PHE A 121 2.27 19.13 5.35
C PHE A 121 1.76 17.77 5.84
N GLY A 122 2.39 16.68 5.38
CA GLY A 122 1.90 15.34 5.68
C GLY A 122 2.99 14.30 5.80
N ILE A 123 2.61 13.14 6.33
CA ILE A 123 3.41 11.93 6.23
C ILE A 123 2.98 11.21 4.96
N TYR A 124 3.96 10.92 4.12
CA TYR A 124 3.80 9.96 3.02
C TYR A 124 4.44 8.65 3.44
N TRP A 125 3.63 7.60 3.47
CA TRP A 125 4.09 6.22 3.61
C TRP A 125 3.78 5.47 2.33
N TYR A 126 4.75 4.73 1.85
CA TYR A 126 4.62 3.84 0.71
C TYR A 126 5.32 2.53 1.01
N LYS A 127 4.70 1.44 0.56
CA LYS A 127 5.30 0.13 0.61
C LYS A 127 4.88 -0.66 -0.62
N GLU A 128 5.83 -1.39 -1.15
CA GLU A 128 5.65 -2.27 -2.31
C GLU A 128 6.37 -3.58 -2.05
N ILE A 129 5.69 -4.67 -2.40
CA ILE A 129 6.24 -6.01 -2.42
C ILE A 129 5.98 -6.58 -3.81
N GLN A 130 7.08 -6.91 -4.49
CA GLN A 130 7.07 -7.59 -5.77
C GLN A 130 7.56 -9.02 -5.59
N LEU A 131 6.91 -9.95 -6.28
CA LEU A 131 7.32 -11.34 -6.37
C LEU A 131 7.41 -11.71 -7.85
N SER A 132 8.55 -12.31 -8.22
CA SER A 132 8.76 -12.88 -9.54
C SER A 132 9.17 -14.34 -9.39
N ALA A 133 8.60 -15.22 -10.21
CA ALA A 133 8.96 -16.64 -10.23
C ALA A 133 8.88 -17.19 -11.64
N THR A 134 9.74 -18.16 -11.97
CA THR A 134 9.62 -18.95 -13.19
C THR A 134 8.89 -20.25 -12.88
N ILE A 135 7.80 -20.51 -13.58
CA ILE A 135 7.03 -21.74 -13.49
C ILE A 135 7.28 -22.62 -14.73
N LYS A 136 7.29 -23.93 -14.54
CA LYS A 136 7.24 -24.88 -15.65
C LYS A 136 5.81 -25.38 -15.83
N ASN A 137 5.26 -25.15 -17.01
CA ASN A 137 3.92 -25.61 -17.34
C ASN A 137 4.02 -26.89 -18.18
N ILE A 138 3.78 -28.04 -17.56
CA ILE A 138 3.80 -29.35 -18.23
C ILE A 138 2.49 -29.59 -18.99
N ASN A 139 1.44 -28.80 -18.72
CA ASN A 139 0.09 -29.01 -19.25
C ASN A 139 -0.26 -28.18 -20.50
N GLN A 140 0.69 -27.45 -21.10
CA GLN A 140 0.53 -27.03 -22.49
C GLN A 140 0.64 -28.26 -23.40
N LYS A 141 -0.45 -29.03 -23.47
CA LYS A 141 -0.72 -29.95 -24.58
C LYS A 141 -0.37 -29.19 -25.85
N SER A 142 0.56 -29.74 -26.62
CA SER A 142 0.87 -29.27 -27.97
C SER A 142 -0.45 -29.12 -28.72
N THR A 143 -0.92 -27.90 -28.91
CA THR A 143 -1.84 -27.60 -29.99
C THR A 143 -1.00 -27.83 -31.24
N LYS A 144 -1.04 -29.07 -31.75
CA LYS A 144 -0.49 -29.42 -33.05
C LYS A 144 -1.11 -28.44 -34.04
N ALA A 145 -0.26 -27.78 -34.80
CA ALA A 145 -0.66 -27.13 -36.03
C ALA A 145 -1.37 -28.18 -36.90
N GLU A 146 -2.66 -27.95 -37.16
CA GLU A 146 -3.34 -28.43 -38.36
C GLU A 146 -3.17 -27.39 -39.47
#